data_AF-A0A2U1N1V0-F1
#
_entry.id   AF-A0A2U1N1V0-F1
#
_cell.length_a   1.000
_cell.length_b   1.000
_cell.length_c   1.000
_cell.angle_alpha   90.00
_cell.angle_beta   90.00
_cell.angle_gamma   90.00
#
_symmetry.space_group_name_H-M   'P 1'
#
loop_
_entity.id
_entity.type
_entity.pdbx_description
1 polymer ?
#
loop_
_entity_poly.entity_id
_entity_poly.type
_entity_poly.pdbx_seq_one_letter_code
_entity_poly.pdbx_strand_id
1 'polypeptide(L)'
;MDDLAIEIMVRNQQLVGLGVIYAVTAWLIHSRAKKRKQIFKKRNITSRSKKRKLDRVDTSTLKVMGSLQKVVEAIKRSDALLKEHKAILERSQRVYTEEEILNELELMGVKPDVKSSACRFLMEDPKKARILCGCPRDIQMSILTELMGRSG
;
A
#
# COMPACT_ATOMS: atom_id res chain seq x y z
N MET A 1 -20.43 17.74 76.47
CA MET A 1 -21.68 17.33 75.80
C MET A 1 -21.44 17.25 74.29
N ASP A 2 -20.29 16.70 73.87
CA ASP A 2 -19.71 17.03 72.56
C ASP A 2 -19.60 15.80 71.64
N ASP A 3 -19.67 14.59 72.22
CA ASP A 3 -19.54 13.33 71.48
C ASP A 3 -20.77 13.04 70.60
N LEU A 4 -21.96 13.37 71.09
CA LEU A 4 -23.22 13.24 70.35
C LEU A 4 -23.26 14.17 69.12
N ALA A 5 -22.68 15.37 69.25
CA ALA A 5 -22.65 16.35 68.17
C ALA A 5 -21.72 15.91 67.03
N ILE A 6 -20.58 15.31 67.36
CA ILE A 6 -19.63 14.78 66.37
C ILE A 6 -20.22 13.60 65.62
N GLU A 7 -20.92 12.67 66.30
CA GLU A 7 -21.55 11.52 65.64
C GLU A 7 -22.68 11.94 64.68
N ILE A 8 -23.50 12.91 65.07
CA ILE A 8 -24.55 13.48 64.20
C ILE A 8 -23.93 14.17 62.98
N MET A 9 -22.82 14.90 63.16
CA MET A 9 -22.15 15.59 62.06
C MET A 9 -21.53 14.62 61.05
N VAL A 10 -20.92 13.53 61.52
CA VAL A 10 -20.35 12.47 60.66
C VAL A 10 -21.45 11.71 59.92
N ARG A 11 -22.57 11.40 60.58
CA ARG A 11 -23.75 10.78 59.91
C ARG A 11 -24.36 11.69 58.86
N ASN A 12 -24.42 13.00 59.09
CA ASN A 12 -24.90 13.98 58.11
C ASN A 12 -23.95 14.09 56.90
N GLN A 13 -22.62 14.05 57.12
CA GLN A 13 -21.65 14.03 56.03
C GLN A 13 -21.80 12.78 55.14
N GLN A 14 -22.05 11.61 55.74
CA GLN A 14 -22.32 10.35 55.04
C GLN A 14 -23.65 10.41 54.26
N LEU A 15 -24.70 10.98 54.86
CA LEU A 15 -26.01 11.17 54.20
C LEU A 15 -25.90 12.12 52.99
N VAL A 16 -25.13 13.20 53.09
CA VAL A 16 -24.83 14.09 51.95
C VAL A 16 -24.07 13.33 50.85
N GLY A 17 -23.08 12.52 51.23
CA GLY A 17 -22.34 11.66 50.28
C GLY A 17 -23.25 10.67 49.52
N LEU A 18 -24.15 9.99 50.24
CA LEU A 18 -25.12 9.07 49.63
C LEU A 18 -26.12 9.81 48.72
N GLY A 19 -26.53 11.02 49.09
CA GLY A 19 -27.39 11.86 48.26
C GLY A 19 -26.76 12.22 46.91
N VAL A 20 -25.46 12.53 46.90
CA VAL A 20 -24.71 12.84 45.66
C VAL A 20 -24.60 11.59 44.77
N ILE A 21 -24.28 10.43 45.35
CA ILE A 21 -24.17 9.17 44.60
C ILE A 21 -25.53 8.79 43.98
N TYR A 22 -26.62 8.93 44.75
CA TYR A 22 -27.96 8.70 44.24
C TYR A 22 -28.32 9.66 43.10
N ALA A 23 -28.01 10.95 43.23
CA ALA A 23 -28.25 11.94 42.18
C ALA A 23 -27.49 11.62 40.88
N VAL A 24 -26.22 11.20 40.99
CA VAL A 24 -25.39 10.84 39.83
C VAL A 24 -25.92 9.59 39.13
N THR A 25 -26.27 8.55 39.89
CA THR A 25 -26.81 7.30 39.33
C THR A 25 -28.19 7.51 38.70
N ALA A 26 -29.08 8.25 39.35
CA ALA A 26 -30.37 8.66 38.80
C ALA A 26 -30.19 9.50 37.52
N TRP A 27 -29.23 10.44 37.50
CA TRP A 27 -28.91 11.24 36.32
C TRP A 27 -28.36 10.38 35.17
N LEU A 28 -27.50 9.40 35.45
CA LEU A 28 -26.95 8.51 34.44
C LEU A 28 -28.03 7.63 33.80
N ILE A 29 -28.94 7.10 34.62
CA ILE A 29 -30.08 6.28 34.17
C ILE A 29 -31.06 7.14 33.35
N HIS A 30 -31.40 8.33 33.84
CA HIS A 30 -32.30 9.26 33.15
C HIS A 30 -31.68 9.78 31.84
N SER A 31 -30.38 10.08 31.81
CA SER A 31 -29.63 10.48 30.61
C SER A 31 -29.63 9.38 29.55
N ARG A 32 -29.42 8.11 29.96
CA ARG A 32 -29.53 6.94 29.06
C ARG A 32 -30.96 6.75 28.54
N ALA A 33 -31.98 6.95 29.37
CA ALA A 33 -33.39 6.87 28.94
C ALA A 33 -33.78 7.99 27.96
N LYS A 34 -33.29 9.22 28.16
CA LYS A 34 -33.52 10.36 27.26
C LYS A 34 -32.87 10.14 25.89
N LYS A 35 -31.65 9.57 25.85
CA LYS A 35 -31.00 9.17 24.58
C LYS A 35 -31.80 8.09 23.84
N ARG A 36 -32.36 7.10 24.54
CA ARG A 36 -33.24 6.07 23.93
C ARG A 36 -34.53 6.67 23.35
N LYS A 37 -35.18 7.61 24.05
CA LYS A 37 -36.38 8.29 23.55
C LYS A 37 -36.10 9.17 22.33
N GLN A 38 -34.94 9.83 22.25
CA GLN A 38 -34.55 10.57 21.04
C GLN A 38 -34.31 9.66 19.83
N ILE A 39 -33.67 8.50 20.02
CA ILE A 39 -33.48 7.50 18.95
C ILE A 39 -34.83 6.93 18.47
N PHE A 40 -35.79 6.71 19.38
CA PHE A 40 -37.12 6.21 19.05
C PHE A 40 -38.02 7.27 18.41
N LYS A 41 -37.97 8.52 18.89
CA LYS A 41 -38.70 9.66 18.29
C LYS A 41 -38.17 10.01 16.90
N LYS A 42 -36.86 9.94 16.67
CA LYS A 42 -36.25 10.12 15.34
C LYS A 42 -36.70 9.03 14.36
N ARG A 43 -36.95 7.80 14.82
CA ARG A 43 -37.54 6.71 14.01
C ARG A 43 -39.03 6.92 13.69
N ASN A 44 -39.83 7.41 14.65
CA ASN A 44 -41.27 7.62 14.43
C ASN A 44 -41.62 8.87 13.60
N ILE A 45 -40.73 9.87 13.53
CA ILE A 45 -40.90 11.00 12.60
C ILE A 45 -40.58 10.54 11.15
N THR A 46 -39.71 9.53 10.97
CA THR A 46 -39.37 9.00 9.63
C THR A 46 -40.36 7.95 9.10
N SER A 47 -41.28 7.42 9.91
CA SER A 47 -42.23 6.38 9.49
C SER A 47 -43.63 6.89 9.15
N ARG A 48 -43.93 8.17 9.38
CA ARG A 48 -45.26 8.76 9.09
C ARG A 48 -45.23 9.71 7.88
N SER A 49 -44.54 9.29 6.82
CA SER A 49 -44.61 9.90 5.48
C SER A 49 -44.72 8.80 4.41
N LYS A 50 -45.95 8.32 4.23
CA LYS A 50 -46.63 8.14 2.93
C LYS A 50 -45.72 8.07 1.68
N LYS A 51 -45.68 6.88 1.05
CA LYS A 51 -45.43 6.62 -0.39
C LYS A 51 -44.21 7.33 -1.03
N ARG A 52 -43.12 6.59 -1.29
CA ARG A 52 -42.32 6.59 -2.56
C ARG A 52 -41.04 5.73 -2.45
N LYS A 53 -40.97 4.72 -3.34
CA LYS A 53 -39.82 4.22 -4.12
C LYS A 53 -38.60 3.61 -3.40
N LEU A 54 -38.41 2.30 -3.65
CA LEU A 54 -37.20 1.70 -4.24
C LEU A 54 -35.99 2.66 -4.34
N ASP A 55 -35.14 2.79 -3.30
CA ASP A 55 -33.87 3.56 -3.41
C ASP A 55 -32.89 3.40 -2.20
N ARG A 56 -32.85 2.22 -1.55
CA ARG A 56 -31.86 1.95 -0.47
C ARG A 56 -30.78 0.94 -0.85
N VAL A 57 -30.78 0.49 -2.11
CA VAL A 57 -29.77 -0.41 -2.65
C VAL A 57 -28.51 0.34 -3.08
N ASP A 58 -28.54 1.67 -3.23
CA ASP A 58 -27.51 2.35 -4.02
C ASP A 58 -26.31 2.88 -3.24
N THR A 59 -26.45 3.53 -2.10
CA THR A 59 -25.30 4.31 -1.55
C THR A 59 -24.20 3.48 -0.86
N SER A 60 -24.56 2.38 -0.19
CA SER A 60 -23.59 1.51 0.52
C SER A 60 -22.94 0.51 -0.43
N THR A 61 -23.67 -0.04 -1.40
CA THR A 61 -23.11 -0.94 -2.43
C THR A 61 -22.20 -0.18 -3.38
N LEU A 62 -22.55 1.04 -3.81
CA LEU A 62 -21.70 1.90 -4.63
C LEU A 62 -20.37 2.25 -3.94
N LYS A 63 -20.37 2.48 -2.62
CA LYS A 63 -19.14 2.70 -1.85
C LYS A 63 -18.25 1.45 -1.82
N VAL A 64 -18.84 0.28 -1.60
CA VAL A 64 -18.11 -0.99 -1.59
C VAL A 64 -17.54 -1.28 -2.98
N MET A 65 -18.33 -1.13 -4.04
CA MET A 65 -17.86 -1.29 -5.42
C MET A 65 -16.76 -0.31 -5.78
N GLY A 66 -16.89 0.97 -5.38
CA GLY A 66 -15.85 1.97 -5.57
C GLY A 66 -14.54 1.65 -4.83
N SER A 67 -14.63 1.11 -3.61
CA SER A 67 -13.44 0.63 -2.88
C SER A 67 -12.82 -0.61 -3.51
N LEU A 68 -13.64 -1.54 -4.00
CA LEU A 68 -13.18 -2.76 -4.67
C LEU A 68 -12.48 -2.42 -6.00
N GLN A 69 -13.01 -1.46 -6.74
CA GLN A 69 -12.44 -0.98 -7.99
C GLN A 69 -11.08 -0.31 -7.77
N LYS A 70 -10.90 0.46 -6.68
CA LYS A 70 -9.60 1.00 -6.28
C LYS A 70 -8.58 -0.10 -5.95
N VAL A 71 -9.01 -1.17 -5.27
CA VAL A 71 -8.16 -2.33 -4.97
C VAL A 71 -7.77 -3.05 -6.26
N VAL A 72 -8.72 -3.30 -7.16
CA VAL A 72 -8.44 -3.93 -8.47
C VAL A 72 -7.47 -3.08 -9.30
N GLU A 73 -7.62 -1.76 -9.32
CA GLU A 73 -6.67 -0.90 -10.00
C GLU A 73 -5.28 -0.90 -9.34
N ALA A 74 -5.22 -0.94 -8.01
CA ALA A 74 -3.95 -1.04 -7.29
C ALA A 74 -3.24 -2.36 -7.62
N ILE A 75 -3.97 -3.48 -7.68
CA ILE A 75 -3.46 -4.79 -8.09
C ILE A 75 -2.94 -4.76 -9.53
N LYS A 76 -3.72 -4.18 -10.47
CA LYS A 76 -3.28 -4.04 -11.87
C LYS A 76 -1.99 -3.21 -12.00
N ARG A 77 -1.87 -2.13 -11.21
CA ARG A 77 -0.66 -1.31 -11.18
C ARG A 77 0.52 -2.09 -10.59
N SER A 78 0.32 -2.85 -9.52
CA SER A 78 1.39 -3.69 -8.96
C SER A 78 1.83 -4.79 -9.92
N ASP A 79 0.92 -5.41 -10.67
CA ASP A 79 1.26 -6.44 -11.66
C ASP A 79 2.08 -5.86 -12.82
N ALA A 80 1.77 -4.64 -13.27
CA ALA A 80 2.57 -3.95 -14.28
C ALA A 80 3.99 -3.67 -13.77
N LEU A 81 4.11 -3.14 -12.55
CA LEU A 81 5.42 -2.88 -11.93
C LEU A 81 6.22 -4.17 -11.70
N LEU A 82 5.58 -5.26 -11.28
CA LEU A 82 6.23 -6.56 -11.14
C LEU A 82 6.73 -7.11 -12.47
N LYS A 83 5.99 -6.94 -13.56
CA LYS A 83 6.42 -7.32 -14.91
C LYS A 83 7.63 -6.50 -15.37
N GLU A 84 7.60 -5.19 -15.15
CA GLU A 84 8.74 -4.31 -15.47
C GLU A 84 9.96 -4.70 -14.65
N HIS A 85 9.80 -4.89 -13.34
CA HIS A 85 10.88 -5.28 -12.45
C HIS A 85 11.44 -6.66 -12.81
N LYS A 86 10.59 -7.60 -13.21
CA LYS A 86 11.03 -8.91 -13.70
C LYS A 86 11.80 -8.78 -15.01
N ALA A 87 11.35 -7.96 -15.96
CA ALA A 87 12.07 -7.73 -17.21
C ALA A 87 13.43 -7.06 -16.99
N ILE A 88 13.53 -6.14 -16.02
CA ILE A 88 14.81 -5.53 -15.60
C ILE A 88 15.69 -6.59 -14.94
N LEU A 89 15.13 -7.41 -14.04
CA LEU A 89 15.86 -8.47 -13.35
C LEU A 89 16.40 -9.50 -14.34
N GLU A 90 15.59 -9.95 -15.29
CA GLU A 90 15.99 -10.88 -16.35
C GLU A 90 17.13 -10.30 -17.20
N ARG A 91 17.04 -9.03 -17.60
CA ARG A 91 18.16 -8.34 -18.28
C ARG A 91 19.41 -8.23 -17.40
N SER A 92 19.23 -8.06 -16.10
CA SER A 92 20.30 -7.95 -15.09
C SER A 92 20.82 -9.29 -14.56
N GLN A 93 20.24 -10.42 -14.93
CA GLN A 93 20.69 -11.75 -14.52
C GLN A 93 21.07 -12.61 -15.71
N ARG A 94 20.76 -12.19 -16.94
CA ARG A 94 21.20 -12.90 -18.14
C ARG A 94 22.72 -13.01 -18.16
N VAL A 95 23.19 -14.25 -18.25
CA VAL A 95 24.57 -14.63 -18.50
C VAL A 95 24.59 -15.03 -19.98
N TYR A 96 25.40 -14.32 -20.76
CA TYR A 96 25.53 -14.61 -22.19
C TYR A 96 26.53 -15.74 -22.38
N THR A 97 26.21 -16.70 -23.25
CA THR A 97 27.17 -17.74 -23.64
C THR A 97 28.18 -17.20 -24.64
N GLU A 98 29.30 -17.90 -24.81
CA GLU A 98 30.32 -17.54 -25.80
C GLU A 98 29.74 -17.47 -27.22
N GLU A 99 28.89 -18.43 -27.57
CA GLU A 99 28.20 -18.48 -28.87
C GLU A 99 27.26 -17.28 -29.09
N GLU A 100 26.51 -16.88 -28.05
CA GLU A 100 25.65 -15.69 -28.11
C GLU A 100 26.47 -14.42 -28.29
N ILE A 101 27.59 -14.28 -27.59
CA ILE A 101 28.49 -13.12 -27.70
C ILE A 101 29.13 -13.08 -29.09
N LEU A 102 29.60 -14.22 -29.62
CA LEU A 102 30.19 -14.30 -30.95
C LEU A 102 29.19 -13.94 -32.05
N ASN A 103 27.95 -14.38 -31.92
CA ASN A 103 26.88 -14.05 -32.85
C ASN A 103 26.54 -12.54 -32.79
N GLU A 104 26.44 -11.96 -31.58
CA GLU A 104 26.20 -10.52 -31.45
C GLU A 104 27.36 -9.69 -32.03
N LEU A 105 28.62 -10.10 -31.80
CA LEU A 105 29.81 -9.46 -32.39
C LEU A 105 29.81 -9.54 -33.93
N GLU A 106 29.27 -10.63 -34.49
CA GLU A 106 29.10 -10.78 -35.93
C GLU A 106 28.02 -9.86 -36.49
N LEU A 107 26.88 -9.77 -35.79
CA LEU A 107 25.79 -8.86 -36.14
C LEU A 107 26.21 -7.39 -36.03
N MET A 108 27.13 -7.06 -35.14
CA MET A 108 27.76 -5.75 -35.03
C MET A 108 28.74 -5.43 -36.17
N GLY A 109 29.17 -6.42 -36.96
CA GLY A 109 30.17 -6.23 -38.01
C GLY A 109 31.60 -6.08 -37.48
N VAL A 110 31.91 -6.66 -36.32
CA VAL A 110 33.29 -6.67 -35.77
C VAL A 110 34.18 -7.48 -36.70
N LYS A 111 35.35 -6.94 -37.05
CA LYS A 111 36.31 -7.63 -37.92
C LYS A 111 36.74 -8.97 -37.29
N PRO A 112 36.92 -10.04 -38.08
CA PRO A 112 37.27 -11.36 -37.57
C PRO A 112 38.56 -11.37 -36.74
N ASP A 113 39.52 -10.51 -37.09
CA ASP A 113 40.82 -10.40 -36.40
C ASP A 113 40.70 -9.93 -34.93
N VAL A 114 39.71 -9.08 -34.65
CA VAL A 114 39.44 -8.56 -33.29
C VAL A 114 38.27 -9.27 -32.61
N LYS A 115 37.48 -10.06 -33.35
CA LYS A 115 36.31 -10.81 -32.83
C LYS A 115 36.70 -11.73 -31.68
N SER A 116 37.79 -12.49 -31.82
CA SER A 116 38.27 -13.41 -30.78
C SER A 116 38.77 -12.68 -29.52
N SER A 117 39.43 -11.53 -29.69
CA SER A 117 39.90 -10.69 -28.58
C SER A 117 38.74 -10.02 -27.85
N ALA A 118 37.78 -9.46 -28.59
CA ALA A 118 36.56 -8.90 -28.05
C ALA A 118 35.73 -9.94 -27.31
N CYS A 119 35.58 -11.14 -27.87
CA CYS A 119 34.86 -12.24 -27.22
C CYS A 119 35.51 -12.64 -25.90
N ARG A 120 36.83 -12.83 -25.88
CA ARG A 120 37.56 -13.13 -24.64
C ARG A 120 37.38 -12.04 -23.59
N PHE A 121 37.46 -10.77 -23.99
CA PHE A 121 37.30 -9.63 -23.08
C PHE A 121 35.89 -9.52 -22.49
N LEU A 122 34.86 -9.86 -23.27
CA LEU A 122 33.46 -9.87 -22.82
C LEU A 122 33.13 -11.09 -21.95
N MET A 123 33.79 -12.23 -22.20
CA MET A 123 33.68 -13.45 -21.40
C MET A 123 34.38 -13.33 -20.03
N GLU A 124 35.43 -12.51 -19.94
CA GLU A 124 36.18 -12.30 -18.69
C GLU A 124 35.35 -11.61 -17.60
N ASP A 125 34.43 -10.73 -17.98
CA ASP A 125 33.47 -10.13 -17.04
C ASP A 125 32.06 -10.12 -17.65
N PRO A 126 31.11 -10.91 -17.11
CA PRO A 126 29.74 -10.98 -17.62
C PRO A 126 29.00 -9.64 -17.52
N LYS A 127 29.48 -8.68 -16.73
CA LYS A 127 28.94 -7.32 -16.71
C LYS A 127 29.24 -6.58 -18.01
N LYS A 128 30.41 -6.77 -18.62
CA LYS A 128 30.81 -6.14 -19.88
C LYS A 128 29.95 -6.64 -21.04
N ALA A 129 29.74 -7.95 -21.12
CA ALA A 129 28.83 -8.57 -22.09
C ALA A 129 27.40 -8.01 -21.94
N ARG A 130 26.93 -7.83 -20.70
CA ARG A 130 25.61 -7.26 -20.43
C ARG A 130 25.47 -5.81 -20.86
N ILE A 131 26.48 -4.98 -20.60
CA ILE A 131 26.48 -3.57 -20.99
C ILE A 131 26.42 -3.46 -22.52
N LEU A 132 27.20 -4.28 -23.22
CA LEU A 132 27.24 -4.28 -24.68
C LEU A 132 25.92 -4.78 -25.30
N CYS A 133 25.48 -5.98 -24.95
CA CYS A 133 24.27 -6.60 -25.51
C CYS A 133 22.97 -5.90 -25.06
N GLY A 134 23.03 -5.09 -24.00
CA GLY A 134 21.90 -4.28 -23.54
C GLY A 134 21.71 -2.95 -24.27
N CYS A 135 22.70 -2.50 -25.07
CA CYS A 135 22.66 -1.22 -25.76
C CYS A 135 22.08 -1.33 -27.19
N PRO A 136 21.52 -0.24 -27.74
CA PRO A 136 21.09 -0.18 -29.14
C PRO A 136 22.28 -0.41 -30.09
N ARG A 137 22.06 -1.18 -31.16
CA ARG A 137 23.08 -1.59 -32.15
C ARG A 137 23.96 -0.43 -32.65
N ASP A 138 23.37 0.73 -32.86
CA ASP A 138 24.05 1.92 -33.39
C ASP A 138 25.19 2.41 -32.49
N ILE A 139 25.11 2.12 -31.18
CA ILE A 139 26.07 2.58 -30.16
C ILE A 139 26.96 1.44 -29.67
N GLN A 140 26.56 0.18 -29.87
CA GLN A 140 27.30 -1.00 -29.40
C GLN A 140 28.77 -1.01 -29.83
N MET A 141 29.07 -0.67 -31.09
CA MET A 141 30.47 -0.63 -31.58
C MET A 141 31.31 0.44 -30.85
N SER A 142 30.72 1.61 -30.58
CA SER A 142 31.40 2.68 -29.85
C SER A 142 31.69 2.29 -28.39
N ILE A 143 30.74 1.60 -27.75
CA ILE A 143 30.87 1.07 -26.39
C ILE A 143 31.91 -0.05 -26.34
N LEU A 144 31.90 -0.97 -27.31
CA LEU A 144 32.90 -2.03 -27.40
C LEU A 144 34.31 -1.44 -27.49
N THR A 145 34.47 -0.42 -28.34
CA THR A 145 35.75 0.29 -28.52
C THR A 145 36.17 1.02 -27.24
N GLU A 146 35.24 1.68 -26.55
CA GLU A 146 35.52 2.34 -25.27
C GLU A 146 35.92 1.32 -24.19
N LEU A 147 35.19 0.21 -24.07
CA LEU A 147 35.44 -0.84 -23.08
C LEU A 147 36.80 -1.51 -23.31
N MET A 148 37.15 -1.82 -24.57
CA MET A 148 38.45 -2.40 -24.91
C MET A 148 39.59 -1.37 -24.81
N GLY A 149 39.34 -0.10 -25.16
CA GLY A 149 40.34 0.98 -25.12
C GLY A 149 40.68 1.47 -23.70
N ARG A 150 39.78 1.30 -22.73
CA ARG A 150 40.02 1.57 -21.30
C ARG A 150 40.75 0.44 -20.56
N SER A 151 40.96 -0.71 -21.21
CA SER A 151 41.60 -1.89 -20.62
C SER A 151 43.13 -1.94 -20.82
N GLY A 152 43.74 -0.84 -21.28
CA GLY A 152 45.19 -0.69 -21.45
C GLY A 152 45.86 -0.06 -20.23
#